data_AF-A0A845ZLK2-F1
#
_entry.id   AF-A0A845ZLK2-F1
#
_cell.length_a   1.000
_cell.length_b   1.000
_cell.length_c   1.000
_cell.angle_alpha   90.00
_cell.angle_beta   90.00
_cell.angle_gamma   90.00
#
_symmetry.space_group_name_H-M   'P 1'
#
loop_
_entity.id
_entity.type
_entity.pdbx_description
1 polymer ?
#
loop_
_entity_poly.entity_id
_entity_poly.type
_entity_poly.pdbx_seq_one_letter_code
_entity_poly.pdbx_strand_id
1 'polypeptide(L)'
;SVLVASEYAIPYHVGYYQKFRQRTLDLIDAQYSANLSVVKEFIKTYDIDFWVLNPIELRADAIQDRKWLNQYQPAANHAIEQLEQGIKPALEQVMASCSVFETKGLVVLEAKCIVDS
;
A
#
# COMPACT_ATOMS: atom_id res chain seq x y z
N SER A 1 9.47 -12.10 6.15
CA SER A 1 8.54 -12.61 5.11
C SER A 1 7.98 -11.41 4.35
N VAL A 2 7.34 -11.60 3.20
CA VAL A 2 6.69 -10.51 2.45
C VAL A 2 5.19 -10.77 2.41
N LEU A 3 4.37 -9.79 2.80
CA LEU A 3 2.91 -9.95 2.87
C LEU A 3 2.26 -9.92 1.48
N VAL A 4 2.61 -8.92 0.66
CA VAL A 4 2.13 -8.71 -0.71
C VAL A 4 3.28 -8.16 -1.55
N ALA A 5 3.47 -8.72 -2.74
CA ALA A 5 4.34 -8.18 -3.78
C ALA A 5 3.81 -8.62 -5.14
N SER A 6 4.10 -7.87 -6.20
CA SER A 6 3.58 -8.12 -7.55
C SER A 6 3.99 -9.48 -8.11
N GLU A 7 5.16 -9.97 -7.72
CA GLU A 7 5.77 -11.25 -8.10
C GLU A 7 4.97 -12.45 -7.58
N TYR A 8 4.19 -12.26 -6.51
CA TYR A 8 3.31 -13.29 -5.93
C TYR A 8 1.86 -13.20 -6.43
N ALA A 9 1.55 -12.25 -7.32
CA ALA A 9 0.19 -12.03 -7.81
C ALA A 9 -0.30 -13.06 -8.85
N ILE A 10 0.50 -14.09 -9.14
CA ILE A 10 0.16 -15.11 -10.13
C ILE A 10 -0.66 -16.25 -9.46
N PRO A 11 -1.89 -16.54 -9.94
CA PRO A 11 -2.79 -17.49 -9.32
C PRO A 11 -2.44 -18.95 -9.66
N TYR A 12 -1.43 -19.53 -9.01
CA TYR A 12 -1.12 -20.96 -9.18
C TYR A 12 -1.92 -21.88 -8.24
N HIS A 13 -2.35 -21.37 -7.07
CA HIS A 13 -3.12 -22.13 -6.08
C HIS A 13 -4.31 -21.31 -5.56
N VAL A 14 -5.53 -21.79 -5.82
CA VAL A 14 -6.80 -21.06 -5.55
C VAL A 14 -6.97 -20.63 -4.08
N GLY A 15 -6.65 -21.52 -3.13
CA GLY A 15 -6.79 -21.21 -1.69
C GLY A 15 -5.77 -20.19 -1.17
N TYR A 16 -4.54 -20.22 -1.70
CA TYR A 16 -3.53 -19.21 -1.40
C TYR A 16 -3.88 -17.87 -2.07
N TYR A 17 -4.36 -17.93 -3.31
CA TYR A 17 -4.75 -16.76 -4.08
C TYR A 17 -5.90 -15.97 -3.42
N GLN A 18 -6.86 -16.62 -2.76
CA GLN A 18 -7.92 -15.90 -2.02
C GLN A 18 -7.37 -15.06 -0.87
N LYS A 19 -6.48 -15.65 -0.05
CA LYS A 19 -5.84 -14.92 1.07
C LYS A 19 -4.94 -13.81 0.56
N PHE A 20 -4.19 -14.08 -0.51
CA PHE A 20 -3.36 -13.09 -1.16
C PHE A 20 -4.20 -11.93 -1.72
N ARG A 21 -5.31 -12.24 -2.41
CA ARG A 21 -6.23 -11.22 -2.95
C ARG A 21 -6.79 -10.33 -1.86
N GLN A 22 -7.21 -10.89 -0.72
CA GLN A 22 -7.71 -10.09 0.39
C GLN A 22 -6.62 -9.15 0.94
N ARG A 23 -5.41 -9.68 1.18
CA ARG A 23 -4.26 -8.87 1.63
C ARG A 23 -3.93 -7.74 0.66
N THR A 24 -4.03 -8.01 -0.64
CA THR A 24 -3.79 -6.99 -1.67
C THR A 24 -4.88 -5.92 -1.67
N LEU A 25 -6.15 -6.28 -1.50
CA LEU A 25 -7.23 -5.31 -1.37
C LEU A 25 -7.01 -4.42 -0.14
N ASP A 26 -6.75 -5.03 1.02
CA ASP A 26 -6.49 -4.29 2.25
C ASP A 26 -5.24 -3.40 2.13
N LEU A 27 -4.23 -3.84 1.38
CA LEU A 27 -3.03 -3.05 1.10
C LEU A 27 -3.37 -1.84 0.22
N ILE A 28 -4.17 -2.01 -0.84
CA ILE A 28 -4.59 -0.90 -1.70
C ILE A 28 -5.37 0.12 -0.87
N ASP A 29 -6.34 -0.35 -0.09
CA ASP A 29 -7.16 0.51 0.76
C ASP A 29 -6.30 1.26 1.78
N ALA A 30 -5.32 0.60 2.41
CA ALA A 30 -4.41 1.24 3.35
C ALA A 30 -3.41 2.20 2.69
N GLN A 31 -2.76 1.78 1.60
CA GLN A 31 -1.69 2.54 0.95
C GLN A 31 -2.19 3.88 0.39
N TYR A 32 -3.42 3.90 -0.12
CA TYR A 32 -3.99 5.07 -0.79
C TYR A 32 -4.96 5.87 0.10
N SER A 33 -5.28 5.40 1.31
CA SER A 33 -6.16 6.10 2.23
C SER A 33 -5.53 7.40 2.76
N ALA A 34 -6.32 8.48 2.76
CA ALA A 34 -5.99 9.71 3.48
C ALA A 34 -6.19 9.60 5.01
N ASN A 35 -6.85 8.54 5.49
CA ASN A 35 -7.07 8.31 6.91
C ASN A 35 -5.98 7.38 7.47
N LEU A 36 -5.06 7.95 8.25
CA LEU A 36 -3.96 7.22 8.88
C LEU A 36 -4.44 6.04 9.75
N SER A 37 -5.65 6.11 10.30
CA SER A 37 -6.22 5.01 11.11
C SER A 37 -6.34 3.71 10.30
N VAL A 38 -6.63 3.81 8.98
CA VAL A 38 -6.71 2.64 8.08
C VAL A 38 -5.34 2.00 7.92
N VAL A 39 -4.29 2.82 7.78
CA VAL A 39 -2.89 2.34 7.72
C VAL A 39 -2.50 1.64 9.02
N LYS A 40 -2.82 2.25 10.18
CA LYS A 40 -2.54 1.67 11.50
C LYS A 40 -3.27 0.35 11.71
N GLU A 41 -4.51 0.24 11.26
CA GLU A 41 -5.29 -1.00 11.34
C GLU A 41 -4.69 -2.09 10.46
N PHE A 42 -4.26 -1.77 9.24
CA PHE A 42 -3.55 -2.71 8.37
C PHE A 42 -2.27 -3.23 9.03
N ILE A 43 -1.44 -2.32 9.57
CA ILE A 43 -0.21 -2.67 10.28
C ILE A 43 -0.49 -3.66 11.41
N LYS A 44 -1.51 -3.40 12.23
CA LYS A 44 -1.90 -4.27 13.36
C LYS A 44 -2.48 -5.61 12.91
N THR A 45 -3.31 -5.59 11.88
CA THR A 45 -3.98 -6.80 11.35
C THR A 45 -2.97 -7.80 10.78
N TYR A 46 -1.91 -7.28 10.15
CA TYR A 46 -0.93 -8.08 9.44
C TYR A 46 0.44 -8.16 10.11
N ASP A 47 0.60 -7.56 11.29
CA ASP A 47 1.84 -7.52 12.07
C ASP A 47 3.03 -7.03 11.23
N ILE A 48 2.84 -5.85 10.61
CA ILE A 48 3.84 -5.26 9.72
C ILE A 48 4.95 -4.62 10.56
N ASP A 49 6.21 -4.98 10.30
CA ASP A 49 7.38 -4.31 10.88
C ASP A 49 7.85 -3.10 10.05
N PHE A 50 7.85 -3.27 8.72
CA PHE A 50 8.33 -2.28 7.77
C PHE A 50 7.38 -2.14 6.58
N TRP A 51 7.14 -0.91 6.17
CA TRP A 51 6.41 -0.59 4.94
C TRP A 51 7.39 -0.07 3.89
N VAL A 52 7.48 -0.75 2.75
CA VAL A 52 8.34 -0.32 1.64
C VAL A 52 7.46 0.23 0.53
N LEU A 53 7.74 1.45 0.08
CA LEU A 53 7.09 2.02 -1.09
C LEU A 53 8.04 2.93 -1.88
N ASN A 54 7.71 3.14 -3.15
CA ASN A 54 8.26 4.25 -3.92
C ASN A 54 7.25 5.41 -3.87
N PRO A 55 7.61 6.63 -3.42
CA PRO A 55 6.66 7.74 -3.32
C PRO A 55 5.97 8.10 -4.64
N ILE A 56 6.60 7.81 -5.79
CA ILE A 56 5.98 7.99 -7.12
C ILE A 56 4.74 7.09 -7.28
N GLU A 57 4.69 5.95 -6.58
CA GLU A 57 3.55 5.02 -6.59
C GLU A 57 2.31 5.52 -5.84
N LEU A 58 2.42 6.66 -5.13
CA LEU A 58 1.30 7.34 -4.48
C LEU A 58 0.59 8.34 -5.42
N ARG A 59 0.86 8.26 -6.74
CA ARG A 59 0.20 9.06 -7.77
C ARG A 59 -0.78 8.22 -8.59
N ALA A 60 -1.82 8.86 -9.12
CA ALA A 60 -2.86 8.20 -9.91
C ALA A 60 -2.31 7.49 -11.16
N ASP A 61 -1.37 8.13 -11.87
CA ASP A 61 -0.74 7.60 -13.08
C ASP A 61 0.04 6.30 -12.80
N ALA A 62 0.65 6.19 -11.63
CA ALA A 62 1.37 4.98 -11.23
C ALA A 62 0.46 3.76 -10.99
N ILE A 63 -0.82 3.96 -10.66
CA ILE A 63 -1.81 2.88 -10.56
C ILE A 63 -2.29 2.48 -11.97
N GLN A 64 -2.62 3.48 -12.81
CA GLN A 64 -3.13 3.27 -14.16
C GLN A 64 -2.15 2.46 -15.03
N ASP A 65 -0.86 2.75 -14.92
CA ASP A 65 0.19 2.07 -15.68
C ASP A 65 0.48 0.64 -15.18
N ARG A 66 0.06 0.29 -13.95
CA ARG A 66 0.32 -1.03 -13.34
C ARG A 66 -0.83 -2.00 -13.57
N LYS A 67 -0.73 -2.74 -14.67
CA LYS A 67 -1.68 -3.79 -15.08
C LYS A 67 -2.07 -4.78 -13.96
N TRP A 68 -1.18 -5.05 -13.01
CA TRP A 68 -1.47 -6.00 -11.93
C TRP A 68 -2.43 -5.43 -10.87
N LEU A 69 -2.51 -4.10 -10.67
CA LEU A 69 -3.46 -3.48 -9.74
C LEU A 69 -4.88 -3.44 -10.31
N ASN A 70 -5.01 -3.35 -11.63
CA ASN A 70 -6.30 -3.28 -12.34
C ASN A 70 -7.21 -4.51 -12.12
N GLN A 71 -6.68 -5.64 -11.64
CA GLN A 71 -7.48 -6.82 -11.31
C GLN A 71 -8.21 -6.71 -9.96
N TYR A 72 -7.85 -5.72 -9.12
CA TYR A 72 -8.40 -5.52 -7.78
C TYR A 72 -9.48 -4.44 -7.76
N GLN A 73 -10.46 -4.60 -8.64
CA GLN A 73 -11.62 -3.70 -8.67
C GLN A 73 -12.63 -4.05 -7.56
N PRO A 74 -13.32 -3.04 -6.99
CA PRO A 74 -13.28 -1.61 -7.32
C PRO A 74 -12.16 -0.80 -6.62
N ALA A 75 -11.37 -1.42 -5.74
CA ALA A 75 -10.40 -0.72 -4.89
C ALA A 75 -9.37 0.11 -5.68
N ALA A 76 -8.85 -0.43 -6.79
CA ALA A 76 -7.92 0.29 -7.65
C ALA A 76 -8.52 1.57 -8.25
N ASN A 77 -9.78 1.52 -8.71
CA ASN A 77 -10.45 2.71 -9.25
C ASN A 77 -10.74 3.75 -8.17
N HIS A 78 -11.16 3.33 -6.97
CA HIS A 78 -11.35 4.27 -5.87
C HIS A 78 -10.05 4.98 -5.49
N ALA A 79 -8.92 4.26 -5.47
CA ALA A 79 -7.62 4.86 -5.22
C ALA A 79 -7.26 5.90 -6.30
N ILE A 80 -7.48 5.58 -7.59
CA ILE A 80 -7.27 6.53 -8.70
C ILE A 80 -8.13 7.78 -8.51
N GLU A 81 -9.43 7.63 -8.27
CA GLU A 81 -10.37 8.74 -8.10
C GLU A 81 -9.96 9.66 -6.93
N GLN A 82 -9.53 9.10 -5.81
CA GLN A 82 -9.05 9.89 -4.67
C GLN A 82 -7.80 10.71 -5.05
N LEU A 83 -6.82 10.08 -5.67
CA LEU A 83 -5.58 10.74 -6.07
C LEU A 83 -5.81 11.83 -7.13
N GLU A 84 -6.69 11.60 -8.10
CA GLU A 84 -7.07 12.59 -9.12
C GLU A 84 -7.80 13.79 -8.52
N GLN A 85 -8.55 13.60 -7.44
CA GLN A 85 -9.18 14.69 -6.66
C GLN A 85 -8.17 15.46 -5.79
N GLY A 86 -6.89 15.10 -5.82
CA GLY A 86 -5.83 15.73 -5.03
C GLY A 86 -5.83 15.29 -3.55
N ILE A 87 -6.56 14.23 -3.21
CA ILE A 87 -6.53 13.63 -1.88
C ILE A 87 -5.17 12.94 -1.71
N LYS A 88 -4.42 13.36 -0.70
CA LYS A 88 -3.08 12.81 -0.42
C LYS A 88 -3.16 11.63 0.53
N PRO A 89 -2.51 10.50 0.23
CA PRO A 89 -2.42 9.38 1.16
C PRO A 89 -1.75 9.78 2.48
N ALA A 90 -2.22 9.20 3.58
CA ALA A 90 -1.67 9.45 4.91
C ALA A 90 -0.19 9.04 5.01
N LEU A 91 0.22 8.02 4.23
CA LEU A 91 1.61 7.59 4.15
C LEU A 91 2.56 8.69 3.67
N GLU A 92 2.12 9.63 2.83
CA GLU A 92 2.95 10.78 2.43
C GLU A 92 3.29 11.68 3.63
N GLN A 93 2.36 11.80 4.59
CA GLN A 93 2.48 12.72 5.72
C GLN A 93 3.46 12.20 6.77
N VAL A 94 3.45 10.89 7.02
CA VAL A 94 4.33 10.24 8.01
C VAL A 94 5.70 9.85 7.44
N MET A 95 5.88 9.94 6.12
CA MET A 95 7.12 9.58 5.44
C MET A 95 8.33 10.35 5.99
N ALA A 96 8.17 11.65 6.23
CA ALA A 96 9.25 12.50 6.72
C ALA A 96 9.71 12.15 8.15
N SER A 97 8.84 11.59 8.99
CA SER A 97 9.12 11.28 10.40
C SER A 97 9.40 9.80 10.65
N CYS A 98 8.85 8.90 9.83
CA CYS A 98 8.94 7.45 10.03
C CYS A 98 9.85 6.73 9.03
N SER A 99 10.50 7.46 8.11
CA SER A 99 11.53 6.91 7.24
C SER A 99 12.77 6.52 8.04
N VAL A 100 13.16 5.25 7.93
CA VAL A 100 14.37 4.69 8.56
C VAL A 100 15.46 4.34 7.53
N PHE A 101 15.09 4.27 6.25
CA PHE A 101 16.03 3.99 5.17
C PHE A 101 15.48 4.46 3.83
N GLU A 102 16.35 5.04 3.00
CA GLU A 102 16.01 5.51 1.66
C GLU A 102 17.09 5.10 0.66
N THR A 103 16.69 4.58 -0.49
CA THR A 103 17.62 4.27 -1.59
C THR A 103 16.92 4.27 -2.93
N LYS A 104 17.53 4.87 -3.96
CA LYS A 104 17.06 4.80 -5.36
C LYS A 104 15.54 5.07 -5.53
N GLY A 105 14.99 6.01 -4.76
CA GLY A 105 13.57 6.37 -4.80
C GLY A 105 12.63 5.42 -4.03
N LEU A 106 13.14 4.40 -3.35
CA LEU A 106 12.41 3.61 -2.38
C LEU A 106 12.61 4.19 -0.98
N VAL A 107 11.54 4.17 -0.20
CA VAL A 107 11.52 4.56 1.21
C VAL A 107 11.04 3.37 2.03
N VAL A 108 11.72 3.12 3.14
CA VAL A 108 11.34 2.13 4.15
C VAL A 108 10.86 2.88 5.38
N LEU A 109 9.60 2.68 5.73
CA LEU A 109 8.98 3.24 6.91
C LEU A 109 8.94 2.20 8.04
N GLU A 110 9.31 2.61 9.25
CA GLU A 110 9.12 1.78 10.44
C GLU A 110 7.65 1.81 10.88
N ALA A 111 7.00 0.65 10.88
CA ALA A 111 5.57 0.56 11.15
C ALA A 111 5.21 0.96 12.59
N LYS A 112 6.11 0.73 13.55
CA LYS A 112 5.96 1.19 14.93
C LYS A 112 5.84 2.71 15.01
N CYS A 113 6.70 3.44 14.31
CA CYS A 113 6.61 4.90 14.23
C CYS A 113 5.25 5.34 13.65
N ILE A 114 4.77 4.67 12.59
CA ILE A 114 3.45 4.98 12.00
C ILE A 114 2.33 4.76 13.02
N VAL A 115 2.37 3.67 13.78
CA VAL A 115 1.34 3.37 14.81
C VAL A 115 1.35 4.42 15.93
N ASP A 116 2.53 4.90 16.33
CA ASP A 116 2.72 5.85 17.43
C ASP A 116 2.55 7.33 17.03
N SER A 117 2.46 7.64 15.73
CA SER A 117 2.34 9.00 15.17
C SER A 117 0.98 9.68 15.32
#